data_AF-A0A4Q5EPR0-F1
#
_entry.id   AF-A0A4Q5EPR0-F1
#
_cell.length_a   1.000
_cell.length_b   1.000
_cell.length_c   1.000
_cell.angle_alpha   90.00
_cell.angle_beta   90.00
_cell.angle_gamma   90.00
#
_symmetry.space_group_name_H-M   'P 1'
#
loop_
_entity.id
_entity.type
_entity.pdbx_description
1 polymer ?
#
loop_
_entity_poly.entity_id
_entity_poly.type
_entity_poly.pdbx_seq_one_letter_code
_entity_poly.pdbx_strand_id
1 'polypeptide(L)'
;MRYYIADLHFFHENLNTKMDKRGFANVNAMNDYMLKQWNSKVRNRDEVVILGDLSWGKSEETNQLLQKLNGRLYLIQGNHDHYVKDPNFDSSRFEWIKMYEELSDNKRKVILCHYPIMCYNGQYKLNAEGNPKTYMLYGHVHDTQDQRLLERFQGITSETTFLNTQGETQHIPCNMINCFCMYSNYQPLTLDEWIACDKNRKQKSCQNVKRYEKEPSKTGRLKVFIVVYDFLGMSTVPSVSIKDRIASEFC
;
A
#
# COMPACT_ATOMS: atom_id res chain seq x y z
N MET A 1 -17.33 13.83 -4.72
CA MET A 1 -16.47 13.14 -3.74
C MET A 1 -15.12 12.86 -4.40
N ARG A 2 -14.04 12.67 -3.64
CA ARG A 2 -12.75 12.22 -4.19
C ARG A 2 -12.44 10.80 -3.72
N TYR A 3 -12.07 9.95 -4.66
CA TYR A 3 -11.69 8.56 -4.45
C TYR A 3 -10.25 8.31 -4.90
N TYR A 4 -9.64 7.26 -4.35
CA TYR A 4 -8.29 6.82 -4.66
C TYR A 4 -8.29 5.30 -4.89
N ILE A 5 -7.43 4.81 -5.77
CA ILE A 5 -7.24 3.38 -6.04
C ILE A 5 -5.94 3.17 -6.83
N ALA A 6 -5.29 2.02 -6.69
CA ALA A 6 -4.05 1.69 -7.38
C ALA A 6 -4.08 0.30 -8.02
N ASP A 7 -3.17 0.07 -8.97
CA ASP A 7 -2.80 -1.26 -9.49
C ASP A 7 -3.98 -2.05 -10.08
N LEU A 8 -4.82 -1.36 -10.84
CA LEU A 8 -5.99 -1.98 -11.45
C LEU A 8 -5.58 -3.01 -12.48
N HIS A 9 -4.53 -2.77 -13.28
CA HIS A 9 -4.04 -3.70 -14.28
C HIS A 9 -5.16 -4.33 -15.12
N PHE A 10 -6.09 -3.52 -15.62
CA PHE A 10 -7.05 -3.98 -16.61
C PHE A 10 -6.32 -4.66 -17.78
N PHE A 11 -6.91 -5.71 -18.34
CA PHE A 11 -6.32 -6.51 -19.42
C PHE A 11 -5.07 -7.36 -19.05
N HIS A 12 -4.67 -7.44 -17.78
CA HIS A 12 -3.50 -8.23 -17.37
C HIS A 12 -3.86 -9.68 -16.94
N GLU A 13 -4.09 -10.56 -17.92
CA GLU A 13 -4.49 -11.98 -17.70
C GLU A 13 -3.61 -12.72 -16.68
N ASN A 14 -2.29 -12.49 -16.72
CA ASN A 14 -1.33 -13.19 -15.85
C ASN A 14 -1.59 -12.98 -14.35
N LEU A 15 -2.20 -11.87 -13.93
CA LEU A 15 -2.49 -11.60 -12.51
C LEU A 15 -3.57 -12.52 -11.94
N ASN A 16 -4.38 -13.18 -12.78
CA ASN A 16 -5.35 -14.15 -12.32
C ASN A 16 -4.71 -15.37 -11.65
N THR A 17 -3.51 -15.78 -12.10
CA THR A 17 -2.85 -17.02 -11.67
C THR A 17 -1.48 -16.83 -11.02
N LYS A 18 -0.80 -15.70 -11.30
CA LYS A 18 0.57 -15.43 -10.83
C LYS A 18 0.58 -14.56 -9.57
N MET A 19 1.31 -13.44 -9.58
CA MET A 19 1.60 -12.56 -8.43
C MET A 19 0.38 -12.31 -7.51
N ASP A 20 -0.68 -11.71 -8.05
CA ASP A 20 -1.88 -11.33 -7.29
C ASP A 20 -2.82 -12.49 -6.98
N LYS A 21 -2.80 -13.53 -7.82
CA LYS A 21 -3.77 -14.64 -7.82
C LYS A 21 -5.21 -14.15 -7.71
N ARG A 22 -5.59 -13.19 -8.58
CA ARG A 22 -6.93 -12.56 -8.56
C ARG A 22 -8.07 -13.57 -8.72
N GLY A 23 -7.80 -14.72 -9.35
CA GLY A 23 -8.71 -15.87 -9.35
C GLY A 23 -9.92 -15.75 -10.27
N PHE A 24 -9.93 -14.80 -11.20
CA PHE A 24 -10.95 -14.77 -12.25
C PHE A 24 -10.70 -15.87 -13.28
N ALA A 25 -11.77 -16.36 -13.91
CA ALA A 25 -11.69 -17.42 -14.92
C ALA A 25 -10.88 -17.01 -16.16
N ASN A 26 -10.89 -15.72 -16.49
CA ASN A 26 -10.09 -15.11 -17.57
C ASN A 26 -10.09 -13.57 -17.40
N VAL A 27 -9.32 -12.89 -18.24
CA VAL A 27 -9.16 -11.44 -18.26
C VAL A 27 -10.46 -10.68 -18.53
N ASN A 28 -11.36 -11.22 -19.36
CA ASN A 28 -12.64 -10.56 -19.65
C ASN A 28 -13.53 -10.56 -18.40
N ALA A 29 -13.63 -11.69 -17.71
CA ALA A 29 -14.37 -11.79 -16.44
C ALA A 29 -13.79 -10.87 -15.36
N MET A 30 -12.46 -10.74 -15.30
CA MET A 30 -11.78 -9.78 -14.41
C MET A 30 -12.16 -8.34 -14.76
N ASN A 31 -12.00 -7.95 -16.02
CA ASN A 31 -12.28 -6.58 -16.49
C ASN A 31 -13.75 -6.20 -16.24
N ASP A 32 -14.70 -7.08 -16.57
CA ASP A 32 -16.13 -6.84 -16.38
C ASP A 32 -16.48 -6.67 -14.89
N TYR A 33 -15.93 -7.53 -14.03
CA TYR A 33 -16.13 -7.43 -12.59
C TYR A 33 -15.58 -6.11 -12.04
N MET A 34 -14.33 -5.78 -12.36
CA MET A 34 -13.70 -4.55 -11.90
C MET A 34 -14.44 -3.29 -12.38
N LEU A 35 -14.86 -3.26 -13.64
CA LEU A 35 -15.65 -2.16 -14.20
C LEU A 35 -16.98 -2.02 -13.48
N LYS A 36 -17.67 -3.13 -13.19
CA LYS A 36 -18.91 -3.14 -12.40
C LYS A 36 -18.67 -2.62 -10.98
N GLN A 37 -17.61 -3.07 -10.31
CA GLN A 37 -17.27 -2.61 -8.96
C GLN A 37 -16.99 -1.11 -8.94
N TRP A 38 -16.18 -0.61 -9.88
CA TRP A 38 -15.92 0.82 -10.06
C TRP A 38 -17.22 1.61 -10.24
N ASN A 39 -18.02 1.26 -11.24
CA ASN A 39 -19.22 2.01 -11.60
C ASN A 39 -20.37 1.87 -10.59
N SER A 40 -20.35 0.83 -9.73
CA SER A 40 -21.28 0.73 -8.60
C SER A 40 -21.03 1.78 -7.51
N LYS A 41 -19.79 2.31 -7.46
CA LYS A 41 -19.33 3.23 -6.41
C LYS A 41 -19.22 4.67 -6.91
N VAL A 42 -18.61 4.86 -8.07
CA VAL A 42 -18.25 6.18 -8.61
C VAL A 42 -19.36 6.73 -9.50
N ARG A 43 -19.73 8.00 -9.28
CA ARG A 43 -20.68 8.74 -10.14
C ARG A 43 -19.91 9.68 -11.08
N ASN A 44 -20.58 10.13 -12.15
CA ASN A 44 -19.94 10.92 -13.22
C ASN A 44 -19.25 12.22 -12.78
N ARG A 45 -19.67 12.82 -11.64
CA ARG A 45 -19.10 14.07 -11.11
C ARG A 45 -18.08 13.85 -10.00
N ASP A 46 -17.85 12.61 -9.59
CA ASP A 46 -16.83 12.30 -8.60
C ASP A 46 -15.44 12.35 -9.22
N GLU A 47 -14.44 12.68 -8.40
CA GLU A 47 -13.04 12.68 -8.77
C GLU A 47 -12.42 11.34 -8.38
N VAL A 48 -11.64 10.73 -9.27
CA VAL A 48 -10.90 9.50 -8.94
C VAL A 48 -9.45 9.66 -9.33
N VAL A 49 -8.57 9.60 -8.33
CA VAL A 49 -7.13 9.58 -8.55
C VAL A 49 -6.64 8.13 -8.57
N ILE A 50 -6.18 7.70 -9.74
CA ILE A 50 -5.60 6.38 -9.96
C ILE A 50 -4.10 6.48 -9.66
N LEU A 51 -3.62 5.69 -8.72
CA LEU A 51 -2.26 5.66 -8.20
C LEU A 51 -1.39 4.65 -8.96
N GLY A 52 -1.44 4.76 -10.28
CA GLY A 52 -0.63 4.00 -11.23
C GLY A 52 -1.17 2.64 -11.59
N ASP A 53 -0.58 2.10 -12.65
CA ASP A 53 -0.78 0.77 -13.17
C ASP A 53 -2.26 0.47 -13.48
N LEU A 54 -2.88 1.36 -14.26
CA LEU A 54 -4.29 1.26 -14.64
C LEU A 54 -4.54 0.09 -15.60
N SER A 55 -3.75 -0.01 -16.66
CA SER A 55 -4.04 -0.86 -17.81
C SER A 55 -2.77 -1.51 -18.36
N TRP A 56 -2.88 -2.81 -18.66
CA TRP A 56 -1.90 -3.59 -19.43
C TRP A 56 -2.29 -3.71 -20.91
N GLY A 57 -3.48 -3.22 -21.28
CA GLY A 57 -3.99 -3.27 -22.64
C GLY A 57 -3.27 -2.29 -23.56
N LYS A 58 -3.53 -2.41 -24.87
CA LYS A 58 -3.05 -1.42 -25.85
C LYS A 58 -3.80 -0.09 -25.68
N SER A 59 -3.32 0.94 -26.36
CA SER A 59 -3.89 2.28 -26.32
C SER A 59 -5.36 2.29 -26.74
N GLU A 60 -5.74 1.56 -27.78
CA GLU A 60 -7.13 1.49 -28.24
C GLU A 60 -8.06 0.83 -27.21
N GLU A 61 -7.64 -0.28 -26.59
CA GLU A 61 -8.40 -0.96 -25.53
C GLU A 61 -8.53 -0.09 -24.28
N THR A 62 -7.43 0.60 -23.92
CA THR A 62 -7.39 1.50 -22.78
C THR A 62 -8.27 2.73 -23.00
N ASN A 63 -8.25 3.33 -24.19
CA ASN A 63 -9.15 4.43 -24.57
C ASN A 63 -10.62 4.00 -24.43
N GLN A 64 -10.99 2.81 -24.93
CA GLN A 64 -12.36 2.28 -24.80
C GLN A 64 -12.76 2.02 -23.35
N LEU A 65 -11.84 1.52 -22.52
CA LEU A 65 -12.05 1.35 -21.09
C LEU A 65 -12.32 2.70 -20.41
N LEU A 66 -11.49 3.73 -20.68
CA LEU A 66 -11.61 5.05 -20.05
C LEU A 66 -12.96 5.72 -20.32
N GLN A 67 -13.58 5.46 -21.48
CA GLN A 67 -14.92 5.96 -21.79
C GLN A 67 -16.02 5.30 -20.94
N LYS A 68 -15.77 4.09 -20.42
CA LYS A 68 -16.73 3.33 -19.60
C LYS A 68 -16.58 3.59 -18.10
N LEU A 69 -15.46 4.15 -17.65
CA LEU A 69 -15.22 4.46 -16.25
C LEU A 69 -15.93 5.76 -15.85
N ASN A 70 -16.82 5.66 -14.87
CA ASN A 70 -17.45 6.84 -14.29
C ASN A 70 -16.42 7.73 -13.57
N GLY A 71 -16.65 9.03 -13.61
CA GLY A 71 -15.90 10.03 -12.85
C GLY A 71 -15.00 10.92 -13.71
N ARG A 72 -14.43 11.93 -13.04
CA ARG A 72 -13.31 12.75 -13.53
C ARG A 72 -12.03 12.06 -13.10
N LEU A 73 -11.23 11.66 -14.09
CA LEU A 73 -10.10 10.78 -13.86
C LEU A 73 -8.82 11.59 -13.75
N TYR A 74 -7.97 11.17 -12.83
CA TYR A 74 -6.63 11.70 -12.62
C TYR A 74 -5.68 10.51 -12.52
N LEU A 75 -4.50 10.61 -13.13
CA LEU A 75 -3.52 9.51 -13.12
C LEU A 75 -2.21 9.98 -12.51
N ILE A 76 -1.81 9.31 -11.43
CA ILE A 76 -0.40 9.22 -11.06
C ILE A 76 0.17 8.04 -11.84
N GLN A 77 1.09 8.28 -12.76
CA GLN A 77 1.59 7.26 -13.69
C GLN A 77 2.45 6.22 -12.95
N GLY A 78 2.10 4.95 -13.10
CA GLY A 78 2.90 3.80 -12.64
C GLY A 78 3.85 3.29 -13.71
N ASN A 79 4.69 2.31 -13.37
CA ASN A 79 5.65 1.76 -14.33
C ASN A 79 5.00 1.00 -15.48
N HIS A 80 3.78 0.49 -15.33
CA HIS A 80 3.11 -0.30 -16.35
C HIS A 80 2.14 0.51 -17.21
N ASP A 81 1.98 1.80 -16.93
CA ASP A 81 1.21 2.74 -17.76
C ASP A 81 2.01 3.19 -19.01
N HIS A 82 2.54 2.23 -19.78
CA HIS A 82 3.33 2.50 -20.98
C HIS A 82 2.49 3.11 -22.11
N TYR A 83 1.20 2.79 -22.17
CA TYR A 83 0.25 3.32 -23.16
C TYR A 83 0.20 4.85 -23.17
N VAL A 84 0.53 5.51 -22.05
CA VAL A 84 0.57 6.98 -21.96
C VAL A 84 1.55 7.61 -22.97
N LYS A 85 2.58 6.88 -23.40
CA LYS A 85 3.59 7.35 -24.36
C LYS A 85 3.24 7.05 -25.82
N ASP A 86 2.19 6.26 -26.06
CA ASP A 86 1.77 5.88 -27.39
C ASP A 86 1.03 7.06 -28.07
N PRO A 87 1.38 7.44 -29.31
CA PRO A 87 0.66 8.48 -30.05
C PRO A 87 -0.84 8.24 -30.22
N ASN A 88 -1.29 6.98 -30.16
CA ASN A 88 -2.72 6.62 -30.30
C ASN A 88 -3.49 6.72 -28.97
N PHE A 89 -2.82 7.00 -27.85
CA PHE A 89 -3.48 7.15 -26.57
C PHE A 89 -4.18 8.50 -26.44
N ASP A 90 -5.47 8.48 -26.13
CA ASP A 90 -6.27 9.68 -25.92
C ASP A 90 -6.29 10.03 -24.43
N SER A 91 -5.46 11.00 -24.06
CA SER A 91 -5.36 11.48 -22.68
C SER A 91 -6.52 12.39 -22.26
N SER A 92 -7.46 12.75 -23.14
CA SER A 92 -8.54 13.71 -22.86
C SER A 92 -9.50 13.28 -21.75
N ARG A 93 -9.55 11.99 -21.42
CA ARG A 93 -10.32 11.48 -20.27
C ARG A 93 -9.68 11.77 -18.93
N PHE A 94 -8.40 12.10 -18.91
CA PHE A 94 -7.67 12.53 -17.72
C PHE A 94 -7.62 14.05 -17.63
N GLU A 95 -8.00 14.58 -16.47
CA GLU A 95 -7.80 16.00 -16.14
C GLU A 95 -6.30 16.31 -16.00
N TRP A 96 -5.52 15.35 -15.48
CA TRP A 96 -4.06 15.36 -15.55
C TRP A 96 -3.46 13.97 -15.42
N ILE A 97 -2.22 13.84 -15.92
CA ILE A 97 -1.33 12.70 -15.74
C ILE A 97 -0.01 13.22 -15.17
N LYS A 98 0.42 12.71 -14.01
CA LYS A 98 1.62 13.17 -13.27
C LYS A 98 2.37 12.00 -12.66
N MET A 99 3.62 12.20 -12.25
CA MET A 99 4.38 11.17 -11.51
C MET A 99 4.21 11.29 -9.99
N TYR A 100 3.89 12.50 -9.51
CA TYR A 100 3.75 12.86 -8.11
C TYR A 100 2.78 14.04 -8.01
N GLU A 101 1.96 14.08 -6.96
CA GLU A 101 1.09 15.21 -6.66
C GLU A 101 0.84 15.33 -5.15
N GLU A 102 0.59 16.56 -4.68
CA GLU A 102 0.14 16.83 -3.32
C GLU A 102 -1.21 17.56 -3.35
N LEU A 103 -2.26 16.96 -2.80
CA LEU A 103 -3.59 17.55 -2.79
C LEU A 103 -4.08 17.86 -1.37
N SER A 104 -5.01 18.80 -1.27
CA SER A 104 -5.84 18.99 -0.08
C SER A 104 -7.11 18.14 -0.19
N ASP A 105 -7.42 17.39 0.87
CA ASP A 105 -8.61 16.56 1.01
C ASP A 105 -9.21 16.78 2.41
N ASN A 106 -10.29 17.56 2.49
CA ASN A 106 -11.00 17.84 3.75
C ASN A 106 -10.07 18.31 4.89
N LYS A 107 -9.27 19.36 4.62
CA LYS A 107 -8.25 19.94 5.55
C LYS A 107 -7.05 19.03 5.85
N ARG A 108 -7.01 17.82 5.29
CA ARG A 108 -5.86 16.93 5.30
C ARG A 108 -5.06 17.10 4.01
N LYS A 109 -3.79 16.75 4.06
CA LYS A 109 -2.91 16.70 2.91
C LYS A 109 -2.76 15.25 2.47
N VAL A 110 -2.87 14.98 1.19
CA VAL A 110 -2.51 13.68 0.60
C VAL A 110 -1.30 13.85 -0.30
N ILE A 111 -0.32 12.99 -0.10
CA ILE A 111 0.86 12.83 -0.96
C ILE A 111 0.57 11.63 -1.85
N LEU A 112 0.66 11.82 -3.16
CA LEU A 112 0.24 10.84 -4.16
C LEU A 112 1.44 10.50 -5.03
N CYS A 113 1.85 9.23 -4.99
CA CYS A 113 2.89 8.67 -5.85
C CYS A 113 2.58 7.18 -6.03
N HIS A 114 2.79 6.62 -7.22
CA HIS A 114 2.63 5.19 -7.42
C HIS A 114 3.61 4.41 -6.51
N TYR A 115 4.85 4.89 -6.43
CA TYR A 115 5.87 4.35 -5.54
C TYR A 115 5.72 4.85 -4.11
N PRO A 116 5.87 3.98 -3.10
CA PRO A 116 5.88 4.39 -1.70
C PRO A 116 7.08 5.28 -1.39
N ILE A 117 6.82 6.49 -0.92
CA ILE A 117 7.87 7.40 -0.43
C ILE A 117 7.86 7.32 1.10
N MET A 118 8.89 6.70 1.67
CA MET A 118 9.01 6.44 3.11
C MET A 118 9.02 7.71 3.97
N CYS A 119 9.65 8.78 3.45
CA CYS A 119 9.74 10.08 4.12
C CYS A 119 9.10 11.16 3.24
N TYR A 120 7.97 11.72 3.67
CA TYR A 120 7.14 12.58 2.81
C TYR A 120 6.78 13.92 3.45
N ASN A 121 6.48 14.90 2.59
CA ASN A 121 6.31 16.28 2.97
C ASN A 121 5.11 16.50 3.92
N GLY A 122 5.42 16.83 5.18
CA GLY A 122 4.42 17.07 6.22
C GLY A 122 4.05 15.86 7.06
N GLN A 123 4.84 14.78 7.01
CA GLN A 123 4.69 13.57 7.84
C GLN A 123 4.56 13.87 9.33
N TYR A 124 5.32 14.84 9.85
CA TYR A 124 5.34 15.21 11.26
C TYR A 124 4.20 16.14 11.69
N LYS A 125 3.34 16.60 10.76
CA LYS A 125 2.30 17.59 11.05
C LYS A 125 1.07 16.95 11.68
N LEU A 126 0.67 17.48 12.83
CA LEU A 126 -0.59 17.17 13.50
C LEU A 126 -1.60 18.32 13.33
N ASN A 127 -2.89 18.01 13.51
CA ASN A 127 -3.94 19.02 13.67
C ASN A 127 -4.08 19.42 15.16
N ALA A 128 -5.03 20.32 15.46
CA ALA A 128 -5.22 20.84 16.83
C ALA A 128 -5.66 19.74 17.82
N GLU A 129 -6.29 18.67 17.32
CA GLU A 129 -6.70 17.51 18.11
C GLU A 129 -5.61 16.44 18.23
N GLY A 130 -4.39 16.72 17.76
CA GLY A 130 -3.26 15.78 17.80
C GLY A 130 -3.32 14.66 16.75
N ASN A 131 -4.26 14.73 15.80
CA ASN A 131 -4.37 13.75 14.72
C ASN A 131 -3.44 14.08 13.56
N PRO A 132 -2.89 13.08 12.85
CA PRO A 132 -2.03 13.34 11.71
C PRO A 132 -2.74 14.08 10.58
N LYS A 133 -2.07 15.08 10.00
CA LYS A 133 -2.63 15.91 8.93
C LYS A 133 -2.30 15.41 7.53
N THR A 134 -1.29 14.55 7.39
CA THR A 134 -0.73 14.14 6.09
C THR A 134 -0.78 12.62 5.93
N TYR A 135 -1.21 12.18 4.74
CA TYR A 135 -1.31 10.78 4.35
C TYR A 135 -0.55 10.55 3.04
N MET A 136 0.25 9.50 2.96
CA MET A 136 0.94 9.08 1.75
C MET A 136 0.15 7.91 1.13
N LEU A 137 -0.44 8.13 -0.04
CA LEU A 137 -1.20 7.11 -0.77
C LEU A 137 -0.37 6.60 -1.93
N TYR A 138 -0.29 5.28 -2.07
CA TYR A 138 0.56 4.60 -3.06
C TYR A 138 -0.04 3.26 -3.53
N GLY A 139 0.58 2.67 -4.55
CA GLY A 139 0.27 1.33 -5.07
C GLY A 139 1.53 0.48 -5.16
N HIS A 140 1.81 -0.07 -6.33
CA HIS A 140 3.07 -0.71 -6.75
C HIS A 140 3.44 -2.02 -6.05
N VAL A 141 3.37 -2.08 -4.73
CA VAL A 141 3.86 -3.21 -3.92
C VAL A 141 2.82 -4.31 -3.74
N HIS A 142 1.56 -4.07 -4.09
CA HIS A 142 0.45 -5.02 -3.99
C HIS A 142 0.39 -5.69 -2.59
N ASP A 143 0.03 -6.98 -2.50
CA ASP A 143 0.15 -7.77 -1.26
C ASP A 143 1.38 -8.67 -1.25
N THR A 144 2.56 -8.09 -1.51
CA THR A 144 3.83 -8.82 -1.63
C THR A 144 4.70 -8.70 -0.38
N GLN A 145 5.93 -9.23 -0.46
CA GLN A 145 6.96 -9.06 0.56
C GLN A 145 7.31 -7.58 0.79
N ASP A 146 7.27 -6.73 -0.24
CA ASP A 146 7.59 -5.31 -0.12
C ASP A 146 6.55 -4.58 0.73
N GLN A 147 5.28 -4.97 0.62
CA GLN A 147 4.23 -4.48 1.53
C GLN A 147 4.54 -4.83 2.98
N ARG A 148 5.08 -6.02 3.26
CA ARG A 148 5.49 -6.42 4.62
C ARG A 148 6.68 -5.61 5.11
N LEU A 149 7.63 -5.26 4.24
CA LEU A 149 8.75 -4.38 4.59
C LEU A 149 8.28 -2.96 4.91
N LEU A 150 7.34 -2.42 4.14
CA LEU A 150 6.75 -1.10 4.42
C LEU A 150 5.96 -1.07 5.72
N GLU A 151 5.28 -2.15 6.08
CA GLU A 151 4.59 -2.25 7.36
C GLU A 151 5.56 -2.24 8.55
N ARG A 152 6.70 -2.93 8.42
CA ARG A 152 7.77 -2.89 9.43
C ARG A 152 8.35 -1.48 9.54
N PHE A 153 8.63 -0.83 8.41
CA PHE A 153 9.11 0.56 8.40
C PHE A 153 8.12 1.51 9.07
N GLN A 154 6.82 1.37 8.80
CA GLN A 154 5.78 2.15 9.47
C GLN A 154 5.78 1.92 10.98
N GLY A 155 5.91 0.67 11.43
CA GLY A 155 6.03 0.30 12.84
C GLY A 155 7.20 1.00 13.52
N ILE A 156 8.41 0.80 13.00
CA ILE A 156 9.65 1.43 13.49
C ILE A 156 9.47 2.95 13.57
N THR A 157 8.93 3.57 12.51
CA THR A 157 8.71 5.02 12.47
C THR A 157 7.74 5.46 13.57
N SER A 158 6.60 4.77 13.72
CA SER A 158 5.58 5.12 14.71
C SER A 158 6.03 4.92 16.15
N GLU A 159 6.95 3.99 16.40
CA GLU A 159 7.54 3.73 17.72
C GLU A 159 8.68 4.70 18.04
N THR A 160 9.31 5.29 17.02
CA THR A 160 10.38 6.27 17.19
C THR A 160 9.84 7.57 17.77
N THR A 161 10.54 8.10 18.77
CA THR A 161 10.25 9.40 19.37
C THR A 161 11.26 10.46 18.92
N PHE A 162 10.82 11.70 18.89
CA PHE A 162 11.64 12.87 18.60
C PHE A 162 11.21 14.05 19.48
N LEU A 163 12.10 15.04 19.62
CA LEU A 163 11.78 16.30 20.31
C LEU A 163 11.14 17.26 19.30
N ASN A 164 9.90 17.68 19.55
CA ASN A 164 9.21 18.62 18.69
C ASN A 164 9.74 20.06 18.87
N THR A 165 9.22 21.01 18.08
CA THR A 165 9.61 22.42 18.14
C THR A 165 9.30 23.10 19.48
N GLN A 166 8.42 22.52 20.29
CA GLN A 166 8.04 22.97 21.62
C GLN A 166 8.90 22.33 22.73
N GLY A 167 9.83 21.44 22.39
CA GLY A 167 10.65 20.73 23.37
C GLY A 167 9.96 19.52 24.01
N GLU A 168 8.88 19.01 23.42
CA GLU A 168 8.14 17.87 23.92
C GLU A 168 8.50 16.60 23.14
N THR A 169 8.60 15.47 23.85
CA THR A 169 8.82 14.15 23.23
C THR A 169 7.53 13.68 22.56
N GLN A 170 7.60 13.39 21.26
CA GLN A 170 6.45 12.92 20.48
C GLN A 170 6.84 11.75 19.58
N HIS A 171 5.90 10.84 19.32
CA HIS A 171 6.04 9.82 18.30
C HIS A 171 5.91 10.40 16.88
N ILE A 172 6.63 9.83 15.92
CA ILE A 172 6.56 10.23 14.51
C ILE A 172 5.30 9.64 13.86
N PRO A 173 4.34 10.46 13.37
CA PRO A 173 3.21 9.93 12.63
C PRO A 173 3.66 9.25 11.33
N CYS A 174 3.08 8.10 11.00
CA CYS A 174 3.38 7.40 9.75
C CYS A 174 2.11 6.83 9.11
N ASN A 175 1.47 7.62 8.25
CA ASN A 175 0.22 7.26 7.57
C ASN A 175 0.49 6.96 6.09
N MET A 176 1.18 5.85 5.84
CA MET A 176 1.36 5.33 4.49
C MET A 176 0.27 4.30 4.21
N ILE A 177 -0.56 4.54 3.20
CA ILE A 177 -1.67 3.66 2.84
C ILE A 177 -1.49 3.13 1.42
N ASN A 178 -1.40 1.80 1.32
CA ASN A 178 -1.41 1.10 0.05
C ASN A 178 -2.86 0.99 -0.45
N CYS A 179 -3.15 1.64 -1.57
CA CYS A 179 -4.45 1.69 -2.24
C CYS A 179 -4.66 0.55 -3.26
N PHE A 180 -3.90 -0.55 -3.12
CA PHE A 180 -4.00 -1.75 -3.96
C PHE A 180 -5.46 -2.22 -4.12
N CYS A 181 -5.92 -2.33 -5.38
CA CYS A 181 -7.33 -2.54 -5.70
C CYS A 181 -7.96 -3.80 -5.06
N MET A 182 -7.19 -4.87 -4.80
CA MET A 182 -7.75 -6.07 -4.16
C MET A 182 -8.18 -5.82 -2.71
N TYR A 183 -7.52 -4.89 -1.99
CA TYR A 183 -7.89 -4.58 -0.61
C TYR A 183 -9.25 -3.89 -0.49
N SER A 184 -9.67 -3.18 -1.52
CA SER A 184 -10.96 -2.50 -1.59
C SER A 184 -12.02 -3.26 -2.39
N ASN A 185 -11.77 -4.52 -2.75
CA ASN A 185 -12.62 -5.28 -3.67
C ASN A 185 -12.90 -4.51 -4.97
N TYR A 186 -11.84 -3.93 -5.52
CA TYR A 186 -11.79 -3.18 -6.78
C TYR A 186 -12.69 -1.94 -6.82
N GLN A 187 -13.14 -1.45 -5.65
CA GLN A 187 -13.88 -0.20 -5.53
C GLN A 187 -12.93 0.95 -5.20
N PRO A 188 -13.03 2.10 -5.89
CA PRO A 188 -12.35 3.32 -5.45
C PRO A 188 -12.90 3.75 -4.09
N LEU A 189 -12.01 4.07 -3.15
CA LEU A 189 -12.37 4.46 -1.78
C LEU A 189 -11.96 5.91 -1.51
N THR A 190 -12.77 6.60 -0.70
CA THR A 190 -12.39 7.90 -0.14
C THR A 190 -11.20 7.74 0.80
N LEU A 191 -10.54 8.84 1.16
CA LEU A 191 -9.44 8.80 2.15
C LEU A 191 -9.90 8.18 3.48
N ASP A 192 -11.10 8.53 3.96
CA ASP A 192 -11.65 7.98 5.21
C ASP A 192 -11.90 6.47 5.12
N GLU A 193 -12.43 6.00 3.99
CA GLU A 193 -12.63 4.58 3.74
C GLU A 193 -11.30 3.82 3.62
N TRP A 194 -10.27 4.42 3.02
CA TRP A 194 -8.92 3.84 2.96
C TRP A 194 -8.26 3.74 4.34
N ILE A 195 -8.38 4.77 5.18
CA ILE A 195 -7.91 4.74 6.57
C ILE A 195 -8.58 3.59 7.34
N ALA A 196 -9.90 3.44 7.19
CA ALA A 196 -10.64 2.36 7.83
C ALA A 196 -10.24 0.98 7.28
N CYS A 197 -10.11 0.85 5.95
CA CYS A 197 -9.70 -0.38 5.28
C CYS A 197 -8.31 -0.84 5.75
N ASP A 198 -7.32 0.05 5.73
CA ASP A 198 -5.94 -0.25 6.12
C ASP A 198 -5.84 -0.64 7.60
N LYS A 199 -6.56 0.08 8.48
CA LYS A 199 -6.64 -0.27 9.91
C LYS A 199 -7.19 -1.67 10.12
N ASN A 200 -8.30 -2.02 9.45
CA ASN A 200 -8.91 -3.35 9.56
C ASN A 200 -7.98 -4.45 9.02
N ARG A 201 -7.29 -4.19 7.91
CA ARG A 201 -6.32 -5.11 7.30
C ARG A 201 -5.14 -5.41 8.24
N LYS A 202 -4.54 -4.37 8.82
CA LYS A 202 -3.44 -4.49 9.80
C LYS A 202 -3.88 -5.26 11.05
N GLN A 203 -5.09 -5.00 11.56
CA GLN A 203 -5.63 -5.74 12.72
C GLN A 203 -5.80 -7.24 12.45
N LYS A 204 -6.34 -7.62 11.28
CA LYS A 204 -6.47 -9.03 10.89
C LYS A 204 -5.12 -9.72 10.76
N SER A 205 -4.12 -9.03 10.20
CA SER A 205 -2.74 -9.54 10.09
C SER A 205 -2.16 -9.86 11.47
N CYS A 206 -2.25 -8.94 12.43
CA CYS A 206 -1.76 -9.16 13.80
C CYS A 206 -2.49 -10.31 14.52
N GLN A 207 -3.79 -10.50 14.29
CA GLN A 207 -4.56 -11.60 14.87
C GLN A 207 -4.13 -12.96 14.33
N ASN A 208 -3.84 -13.04 13.02
CA ASN A 208 -3.38 -14.27 12.40
C ASN A 208 -2.01 -14.71 12.95
N VAL A 209 -1.07 -13.77 13.15
CA VAL A 209 0.24 -14.06 13.77
C VAL A 209 0.06 -14.65 15.18
N LYS A 210 -0.76 -14.02 16.03
CA LYS A 210 -1.05 -14.52 17.39
C LYS A 210 -1.75 -15.89 17.41
N ARG A 211 -2.45 -16.26 16.34
CA ARG A 211 -3.09 -17.59 16.22
C ARG A 211 -2.07 -18.67 15.90
N TYR A 212 -1.12 -18.41 14.99
CA TYR A 212 -0.02 -19.33 14.69
C TYR A 212 0.87 -19.60 15.91
N GLU A 213 1.11 -18.60 16.76
CA GLU A 213 1.84 -18.77 18.03
C GLU A 213 1.13 -19.69 19.04
N LYS A 214 -0.19 -19.87 18.92
CA LYS A 214 -1.03 -20.62 19.88
C LYS A 214 -1.31 -22.07 19.48
N GLU A 215 -1.03 -22.50 18.25
CA GLU A 215 -1.23 -23.91 17.86
C GLU A 215 -0.06 -24.77 18.37
N PRO A 216 -0.31 -25.77 19.25
CA PRO A 216 0.76 -26.64 19.76
C PRO A 216 1.21 -27.65 18.69
N SER A 217 2.52 -27.92 18.64
CA SER A 217 3.09 -28.97 17.79
C SER A 217 2.53 -30.35 18.17
N LYS A 218 2.01 -31.10 17.18
CA LYS A 218 1.48 -32.48 17.33
C LYS A 218 2.54 -33.54 17.64
N THR A 219 3.79 -33.17 17.83
CA THR A 219 4.85 -34.05 18.31
C THR A 219 5.25 -33.57 19.69
N GLY A 220 5.17 -34.44 20.71
CA GLY A 220 5.35 -34.14 22.14
C GLY A 220 6.74 -33.67 22.58
N ARG A 221 7.43 -32.90 21.76
CA ARG A 221 8.57 -32.05 22.14
C ARG A 221 8.11 -30.61 21.95
N LEU A 222 7.91 -29.88 23.04
CA LEU A 222 7.89 -28.42 23.00
C LEU A 222 9.25 -27.96 22.43
N LYS A 223 9.33 -27.79 21.11
CA LYS A 223 10.22 -26.79 20.54
C LYS A 223 9.41 -25.51 20.54
N VAL A 224 9.63 -24.68 21.55
CA VAL A 224 9.20 -23.28 21.50
C VAL A 224 10.02 -22.64 20.38
N PHE A 225 9.54 -22.76 19.15
CA PHE A 225 9.92 -21.80 18.13
C PHE A 225 9.09 -20.58 18.46
N ILE A 226 9.66 -19.69 19.26
CA ILE A 226 9.26 -18.30 19.13
C ILE A 226 9.66 -17.97 17.69
N VAL A 227 8.71 -17.96 16.76
CA VAL A 227 8.90 -17.22 15.51
C VAL A 227 8.75 -15.76 15.92
N VAL A 228 9.70 -15.28 16.71
CA VAL A 228 10.08 -13.88 16.65
C VAL A 228 10.57 -13.78 15.22
N TYR A 229 9.85 -13.07 14.35
CA TYR A 229 10.60 -12.31 13.38
C TYR A 229 11.44 -11.37 14.22
N ASP A 230 12.68 -11.77 14.52
CA ASP A 230 13.64 -10.97 15.24
C ASP A 230 13.62 -9.58 14.61
N PHE A 231 13.03 -8.67 15.38
CA PHE A 231 13.18 -7.24 15.27
C PHE A 231 14.65 -6.96 15.57
N LEU A 232 15.48 -7.06 14.53
CA LEU A 232 16.92 -6.78 14.40
C LEU A 232 17.54 -7.94 13.63
N GLY A 233 17.91 -7.67 12.37
CA GLY A 233 18.69 -8.63 11.61
C GLY A 233 20.03 -8.87 12.29
N MET A 234 20.40 -10.13 12.51
CA MET A 234 21.80 -10.52 12.52
C MET A 234 21.97 -11.90 11.86
N SER A 235 22.97 -11.93 10.98
CA SER A 235 23.76 -13.07 10.54
C SER A 235 23.80 -14.21 11.56
N THR A 236 23.60 -15.43 11.07
CA THR A 236 23.84 -16.68 11.78
C THR A 236 25.28 -16.75 12.29
N VAL A 237 25.46 -16.77 13.60
CA VAL A 237 26.64 -17.35 14.25
C VAL A 237 26.16 -18.38 15.28
N PRO A 238 26.62 -19.64 15.26
CA PRO A 238 26.17 -20.65 16.21
C PRO A 238 26.69 -20.36 17.62
N SER A 239 25.80 -20.52 18.61
CA SER A 239 26.09 -20.45 20.04
C SER A 239 27.11 -21.49 20.49
N VAL A 240 28.22 -21.06 21.09
CA VAL A 240 29.07 -21.91 21.93
C VAL A 240 28.92 -21.46 23.39
N SER A 241 28.73 -22.46 24.24
CA SER A 241 28.38 -22.43 25.66
C SER A 241 29.30 -21.58 26.54
N ILE A 242 28.71 -20.74 27.40
CA ILE A 242 29.39 -20.09 28.53
C ILE A 242 29.70 -21.14 29.60
N LYS A 243 30.85 -21.79 29.44
CA LYS A 243 31.71 -22.32 30.50
C LYS A 243 33.10 -22.37 29.90
N ASP A 244 33.80 -21.24 29.99
CA ASP A 244 35.23 -21.14 30.27
C ASP A 244 35.58 -19.66 30.34
N ARG A 245 36.09 -19.26 31.50
CA ARG A 245 36.47 -17.90 31.85
C ARG A 245 38.00 -17.86 31.83
N ILE A 246 38.56 -16.73 31.39
CA ILE A 246 39.92 -16.21 31.70
C ILE A 246 41.03 -16.68 30.75
N ALA A 247 41.54 -15.77 29.93
CA ALA A 247 42.94 -15.30 29.96
C ALA A 247 43.24 -14.28 28.83
N SER A 248 44.11 -13.32 29.16
CA SER A 248 44.88 -12.37 28.32
C SER A 248 44.10 -11.34 27.49
N GLU A 249 44.09 -10.04 27.83
CA GLU A 249 45.18 -9.05 27.91
C GLU A 249 45.50 -8.36 26.57
N PHE A 250 45.41 -7.02 26.62
CA PHE A 250 46.24 -6.03 25.92
C PHE A 250 46.62 -6.24 24.45
N CYS A 251 45.92 -5.53 23.56
CA CYS A 251 46.45 -4.40 22.74
C CYS A 251 45.31 -3.73 21.98
#